data_AF-A0A1T4MI26-F1
#
_entry.id   AF-A0A1T4MI26-F1
#
_cell.length_a   1.000
_cell.length_b   1.000
_cell.length_c   1.000
_cell.angle_alpha   90.00
_cell.angle_beta   90.00
_cell.angle_gamma   90.00
#
_symmetry.space_group_name_H-M   'P 1'
#
loop_
_entity.id
_entity.type
_entity.pdbx_description
1 polymer ?
#
loop_
_entity_poly.entity_id
_entity_poly.type
_entity_poly.pdbx_seq_one_letter_code
_entity_poly.pdbx_strand_id
1 'polypeptide(L)'
;MDIIELFNKKIEKILLQHNPLCILLIGKAAKIEKKDWKQLKDIDLFVIVDKNLDFEREVCKWEEVDFDISYLSLETFKKGIVKKWPFFIHSLHHYKIIYNKRKEIENFLDEIQHIYLRGPKPLQLQEIHYIRFQLSQAYEDIIARKNDPLICLFLMNNLFKDLLVSYFKLNHLWIPKDKKMLTELQRKNPKLYHLSQEFLKQETLIQKQDILLEILHNVLKPFGGKKKYWKKGKFPLK
;
A
#
# COMPACT_ATOMS: atom_id res chain seq x y z
N MET A 1 -19.37 25.83 -6.74
CA MET A 1 -19.29 26.16 -5.30
C MET A 1 -17.83 26.00 -4.83
N ASP A 2 -17.37 26.66 -3.75
CA ASP A 2 -15.99 26.42 -3.25
C ASP A 2 -15.86 24.99 -2.70
N ILE A 3 -14.70 24.35 -2.87
CA ILE A 3 -14.47 22.96 -2.43
C ILE A 3 -14.68 22.83 -0.91
N ILE A 4 -14.33 23.87 -0.14
CA ILE A 4 -14.55 23.88 1.31
C ILE A 4 -16.04 23.87 1.65
N GLU A 5 -16.86 24.62 0.90
CA GLU A 5 -18.31 24.67 1.10
C GLU A 5 -18.95 23.33 0.71
N LEU A 6 -18.55 22.74 -0.43
CA LEU A 6 -18.93 21.38 -0.85
C LEU A 6 -18.61 20.34 0.23
N PHE A 7 -17.38 20.39 0.75
CA PHE A 7 -16.94 19.52 1.82
C PHE A 7 -17.81 19.67 3.06
N ASN A 8 -18.02 20.90 3.56
CA ASN A 8 -18.85 21.14 4.75
C ASN A 8 -20.28 20.62 4.56
N LYS A 9 -20.91 20.86 3.40
CA LYS A 9 -22.24 20.32 3.08
C LYS A 9 -22.27 18.79 3.08
N LYS A 10 -21.22 18.13 2.59
CA LYS A 10 -21.10 16.66 2.67
C LYS A 10 -20.92 16.17 4.10
N ILE A 11 -20.13 16.86 4.92
CA ILE A 11 -20.01 16.54 6.35
C ILE A 11 -21.36 16.66 7.06
N GLU A 12 -22.10 17.76 6.86
CA GLU A 12 -23.43 17.96 7.43
C GLU A 12 -24.40 16.84 7.01
N LYS A 13 -24.41 16.47 5.73
CA LYS A 13 -25.22 15.37 5.23
C LYS A 13 -24.87 14.04 5.91
N ILE A 14 -23.57 13.74 6.08
CA ILE A 14 -23.13 12.52 6.78
C ILE A 14 -23.58 12.55 8.25
N LEU A 15 -23.44 13.68 8.93
CA LEU A 15 -23.88 13.85 10.32
C LEU A 15 -25.37 13.56 10.48
N LEU A 16 -26.21 14.11 9.60
CA LEU A 16 -27.66 13.94 9.63
C LEU A 16 -28.10 12.52 9.28
N GLN A 17 -27.50 11.90 8.26
CA GLN A 17 -27.95 10.61 7.73
C GLN A 17 -27.41 9.42 8.51
N HIS A 18 -26.18 9.51 9.01
CA HIS A 18 -25.47 8.36 9.59
C HIS A 18 -25.26 8.47 11.10
N ASN A 19 -25.42 9.66 11.71
CA ASN A 19 -25.14 9.91 13.13
C ASN A 19 -23.80 9.28 13.57
N PRO A 20 -22.68 9.66 12.94
CA PRO A 20 -21.40 8.99 13.13
C PRO A 20 -20.84 9.23 14.53
N LEU A 21 -19.99 8.31 14.98
CA LEU A 21 -19.14 8.50 16.16
C LEU A 21 -17.91 9.35 15.82
N CYS A 22 -17.36 9.18 14.62
CA CYS A 22 -16.20 9.93 14.18
C CYS A 22 -16.18 10.07 12.65
N ILE A 23 -15.69 11.20 12.17
CA ILE A 23 -15.38 11.44 10.76
C ILE A 23 -13.93 11.89 10.68
N LEU A 24 -13.16 11.18 9.85
CA LEU A 24 -11.76 11.45 9.57
C LEU A 24 -11.62 11.86 8.12
N LEU A 25 -10.87 12.94 7.89
CA LEU A 25 -10.34 13.26 6.58
C LEU A 25 -9.02 12.51 6.39
N ILE A 26 -8.87 11.82 5.27
CA ILE A 26 -7.69 11.02 4.97
C ILE A 26 -7.13 11.42 3.59
N GLY A 27 -6.16 10.65 3.08
CA GLY A 27 -5.67 10.84 1.72
C GLY A 27 -4.87 12.12 1.50
N LYS A 28 -4.98 12.73 0.30
CA LYS A 28 -4.22 13.94 -0.07
C LYS A 28 -4.71 15.16 0.71
N ALA A 29 -6.02 15.30 0.87
CA ALA A 29 -6.64 16.43 1.56
C ALA A 29 -6.18 16.56 3.03
N ALA A 30 -5.94 15.43 3.72
CA ALA A 30 -5.39 15.41 5.07
C ALA A 30 -3.93 15.90 5.17
N LYS A 31 -3.18 15.97 4.06
CA LYS A 31 -1.75 16.33 4.03
C LYS A 31 -1.47 17.78 3.65
N ILE A 32 -2.48 18.51 3.24
CA ILE A 32 -2.36 19.91 2.80
C ILE A 32 -3.25 20.81 3.65
N GLU A 33 -2.99 22.11 3.59
CA GLU A 33 -3.81 23.12 4.26
C GLU A 33 -5.07 23.41 3.46
N LYS A 34 -6.15 23.80 4.16
CA LYS A 34 -7.47 24.06 3.52
C LYS A 34 -7.39 25.10 2.40
N LYS A 35 -6.52 26.11 2.53
CA LYS A 35 -6.29 27.14 1.51
C LYS A 35 -5.82 26.56 0.16
N ASP A 36 -5.17 25.40 0.18
CA ASP A 36 -4.60 24.74 -1.00
C ASP A 36 -5.57 23.71 -1.61
N TRP A 37 -6.81 23.59 -1.08
CA TRP A 37 -7.79 22.61 -1.52
C TRP A 37 -8.34 22.86 -2.93
N LYS A 38 -8.15 24.06 -3.48
CA LYS A 38 -8.57 24.42 -4.86
C LYS A 38 -8.02 23.46 -5.93
N GLN A 39 -6.97 22.70 -5.62
CA GLN A 39 -6.34 21.73 -6.52
C GLN A 39 -6.79 20.27 -6.29
N LEU A 40 -7.69 20.04 -5.33
CA LEU A 40 -8.22 18.70 -5.05
C LEU A 40 -9.29 18.34 -6.08
N LYS A 41 -9.19 17.13 -6.60
CA LYS A 41 -10.24 16.51 -7.43
C LYS A 41 -10.99 15.43 -6.65
N ASP A 42 -10.32 14.86 -5.66
CA ASP A 42 -10.78 13.78 -4.81
C ASP A 42 -10.66 14.15 -3.31
N ILE A 43 -11.67 13.77 -2.53
CA ILE A 43 -11.68 13.85 -1.06
C ILE A 43 -11.99 12.47 -0.49
N ASP A 44 -11.03 11.92 0.23
CA ASP A 44 -11.17 10.65 0.93
C ASP A 44 -11.66 10.88 2.38
N LEU A 45 -12.73 10.21 2.79
CA LEU A 45 -13.27 10.24 4.14
C LEU A 45 -13.36 8.83 4.75
N PHE A 46 -13.23 8.78 6.07
CA PHE A 46 -13.41 7.57 6.85
C PHE A 46 -14.36 7.84 8.01
N VAL A 47 -15.46 7.11 8.06
CA VAL A 47 -16.58 7.36 8.97
C VAL A 47 -16.78 6.14 9.86
N ILE A 48 -16.73 6.36 11.17
CA ILE A 48 -16.99 5.35 12.18
C ILE A 48 -18.39 5.59 12.73
N VAL A 49 -19.26 4.57 12.67
CA VAL A 49 -20.64 4.62 13.18
C VAL A 49 -20.84 3.65 14.34
N ASP A 50 -21.91 3.84 15.10
CA ASP A 50 -22.28 2.95 16.22
C ASP A 50 -23.15 1.76 15.78
N LYS A 51 -23.71 1.83 14.56
CA LYS A 51 -24.52 0.76 13.99
C LYS A 51 -23.64 -0.44 13.65
N ASN A 52 -24.16 -1.66 13.86
CA ASN A 52 -23.48 -2.86 13.42
C ASN A 52 -23.36 -2.84 11.88
N LEU A 53 -22.13 -2.68 11.42
CA LEU A 53 -21.75 -2.44 10.04
C LEU A 53 -20.36 -3.03 9.86
N ASP A 54 -20.20 -3.89 8.85
CA ASP A 54 -18.89 -4.40 8.48
C ASP A 54 -18.06 -3.28 7.84
N PHE A 55 -18.01 -3.24 6.52
CA PHE A 55 -17.32 -2.21 5.76
C PHE A 55 -18.13 -1.88 4.51
N GLU A 56 -18.50 -0.62 4.36
CA GLU A 56 -19.16 -0.09 3.18
C GLU A 56 -18.32 1.02 2.57
N ARG A 57 -18.42 1.18 1.25
CA ARG A 57 -17.71 2.22 0.51
C ARG A 57 -18.65 2.91 -0.47
N GLU A 58 -18.67 4.23 -0.40
CA GLU A 58 -19.41 5.10 -1.31
C GLU A 58 -18.39 5.88 -2.15
N VAL A 59 -18.48 5.76 -3.47
CA VAL A 59 -17.77 6.64 -4.40
C VAL A 59 -18.81 7.47 -5.12
N CYS A 60 -18.83 8.77 -4.88
CA CYS A 60 -19.83 9.66 -5.46
C CYS A 60 -19.21 10.97 -5.93
N LYS A 61 -19.65 11.47 -7.08
CA LYS A 61 -19.30 12.82 -7.54
C LYS A 61 -20.31 13.82 -7.00
N TRP A 62 -19.84 14.92 -6.40
CA TRP A 62 -20.67 16.06 -6.04
C TRP A 62 -20.10 17.32 -6.69
N GLU A 63 -20.82 17.83 -7.69
CA GLU A 63 -20.31 18.85 -8.63
C GLU A 63 -19.03 18.36 -9.33
N GLU A 64 -17.89 18.99 -9.05
CA GLU A 64 -16.59 18.68 -9.65
C GLU A 64 -15.65 17.91 -8.71
N VAL A 65 -16.13 17.52 -7.54
CA VAL A 65 -15.32 16.80 -6.53
C VAL A 65 -15.81 15.37 -6.38
N ASP A 66 -14.90 14.41 -6.53
CA ASP A 66 -15.13 13.01 -6.23
C ASP A 66 -14.91 12.76 -4.73
N PHE A 67 -15.89 12.15 -4.08
CA PHE A 67 -15.77 11.69 -2.69
C PHE A 67 -15.62 10.17 -2.67
N ASP A 68 -14.64 9.69 -1.91
CA ASP A 68 -14.44 8.28 -1.59
C ASP A 68 -14.59 8.11 -0.08
N ILE A 69 -15.70 7.50 0.34
CA ILE A 69 -16.09 7.45 1.74
C ILE A 69 -16.18 6.02 2.19
N SER A 70 -15.39 5.67 3.19
CA SER A 70 -15.43 4.38 3.87
C SER A 70 -16.26 4.51 5.14
N TYR A 71 -17.21 3.59 5.35
CA TYR A 71 -18.04 3.50 6.55
C TYR A 71 -17.85 2.16 7.23
N LEU A 72 -17.78 2.15 8.56
CA LEU A 72 -17.73 0.92 9.36
C LEU A 72 -18.18 1.14 10.80
N SER A 73 -18.51 0.06 11.49
CA SER A 73 -18.82 0.11 12.92
C SER A 73 -17.57 0.28 13.78
N LEU A 74 -17.73 0.83 14.98
CA LEU A 74 -16.65 0.88 15.98
C LEU A 74 -16.09 -0.52 16.30
N GLU A 75 -16.92 -1.56 16.27
CA GLU A 75 -16.46 -2.94 16.50
C GLU A 75 -15.55 -3.43 15.36
N THR A 76 -15.97 -3.25 14.11
CA THR A 76 -15.16 -3.57 12.93
C THR A 76 -13.87 -2.77 12.91
N PHE A 77 -13.91 -1.51 13.34
CA PHE A 77 -12.73 -0.65 13.48
C PHE A 77 -11.70 -1.29 14.42
N LYS A 78 -12.13 -1.59 15.66
CA LYS A 78 -11.30 -2.22 16.70
C LYS A 78 -10.73 -3.56 16.21
N LYS A 79 -11.56 -4.38 15.58
CA LYS A 79 -11.15 -5.67 14.98
C LYS A 79 -10.06 -5.47 13.92
N GLY A 80 -10.22 -4.49 13.05
CA GLY A 80 -9.24 -4.19 12.00
C GLY A 80 -7.89 -3.72 12.53
N ILE A 81 -7.87 -2.98 13.64
CA ILE A 81 -6.65 -2.59 14.36
C ILE A 81 -5.95 -3.83 14.94
N VAL A 82 -6.67 -4.64 15.71
CA VAL A 82 -6.14 -5.87 16.32
C VAL A 82 -5.59 -6.83 15.28
N LYS A 83 -6.31 -7.01 14.17
CA LYS A 83 -5.91 -7.86 13.05
C LYS A 83 -4.89 -7.19 12.11
N LYS A 84 -4.56 -5.92 12.34
CA LYS A 84 -3.61 -5.11 11.55
C LYS A 84 -3.93 -5.12 10.05
N TRP A 85 -5.19 -4.89 9.69
CA TRP A 85 -5.60 -4.87 8.29
C TRP A 85 -4.83 -3.81 7.50
N PRO A 86 -4.06 -4.18 6.46
CA PRO A 86 -3.17 -3.24 5.77
C PRO A 86 -3.88 -2.00 5.24
N PHE A 87 -5.11 -2.16 4.74
CA PHE A 87 -5.92 -1.04 4.26
C PHE A 87 -6.19 0.02 5.34
N PHE A 88 -6.50 -0.39 6.58
CA PHE A 88 -6.75 0.56 7.68
C PHE A 88 -5.45 1.25 8.09
N ILE A 89 -4.40 0.47 8.30
CA ILE A 89 -3.10 1.01 8.73
C ILE A 89 -2.56 2.01 7.69
N HIS A 90 -2.65 1.68 6.39
CA HIS A 90 -2.23 2.60 5.34
C HIS A 90 -3.12 3.82 5.16
N SER A 91 -4.44 3.68 5.29
CA SER A 91 -5.36 4.79 5.07
C SER A 91 -5.41 5.75 6.26
N LEU A 92 -5.15 5.24 7.47
CA LEU A 92 -5.35 5.96 8.73
C LEU A 92 -4.06 6.28 9.49
N HIS A 93 -2.87 5.97 8.98
CA HIS A 93 -1.63 6.47 9.61
C HIS A 93 -1.45 7.99 9.51
N HIS A 94 -2.18 8.63 8.59
CA HIS A 94 -2.20 10.09 8.42
C HIS A 94 -3.64 10.54 8.20
N TYR A 95 -4.19 11.26 9.17
CA TYR A 95 -5.58 11.74 9.15
C TYR A 95 -5.69 13.13 9.75
N LYS A 96 -6.82 13.79 9.51
CA LYS A 96 -7.30 14.95 10.27
C LYS A 96 -8.68 14.60 10.85
N ILE A 97 -8.89 14.83 12.14
CA ILE A 97 -10.21 14.63 12.76
C ILE A 97 -11.11 15.78 12.34
N ILE A 98 -12.26 15.45 11.74
CA ILE A 98 -13.27 16.42 11.31
C ILE A 98 -14.39 16.50 12.34
N TYR A 99 -14.76 15.34 12.89
CA TYR A 99 -15.76 15.21 13.92
C TYR A 99 -15.40 14.03 14.82
N ASN A 100 -15.53 14.18 16.14
CA ASN A 100 -15.37 13.08 17.07
C ASN A 100 -16.31 13.22 18.28
N LYS A 101 -17.19 12.24 18.47
CA LYS A 101 -18.13 12.15 19.60
C LYS A 101 -17.56 11.34 20.76
N ARG A 102 -16.55 10.48 20.53
CA ARG A 102 -15.98 9.59 21.54
C ARG A 102 -14.46 9.74 21.61
N LYS A 103 -13.96 10.31 22.71
CA LYS A 103 -12.51 10.48 22.94
C LYS A 103 -11.71 9.17 22.83
N GLU A 104 -12.30 8.03 23.18
CA GLU A 104 -11.63 6.72 23.05
C GLU A 104 -11.17 6.39 21.61
N ILE A 105 -11.81 6.99 20.59
CA ILE A 105 -11.41 6.79 19.19
C ILE A 105 -10.03 7.37 18.92
N GLU A 106 -9.63 8.44 19.60
CA GLU A 106 -8.30 9.03 19.45
C GLU A 106 -7.21 8.05 19.90
N ASN A 107 -7.42 7.32 21.00
CA ASN A 107 -6.49 6.29 21.47
C ASN A 107 -6.28 5.18 20.43
N PHE A 108 -7.34 4.78 19.73
CA PHE A 108 -7.26 3.77 18.65
C PHE A 108 -6.52 4.31 17.43
N LEU A 109 -6.68 5.60 17.10
CA LEU A 109 -5.98 6.22 16.00
C LEU A 109 -4.48 6.38 16.29
N ASP A 110 -4.12 6.71 17.54
CA ASP A 110 -2.73 6.72 18.01
C ASP A 110 -2.11 5.32 17.92
N GLU A 111 -2.86 4.28 18.29
CA GLU A 111 -2.42 2.89 18.13
C GLU A 111 -2.14 2.55 16.65
N ILE A 112 -2.98 3.01 15.72
CA ILE A 112 -2.73 2.82 14.27
C ILE A 112 -1.44 3.49 13.84
N GLN A 113 -1.17 4.72 14.29
CA GLN A 113 0.09 5.40 13.98
C GLN A 113 1.29 4.60 14.50
N HIS A 114 1.22 4.10 15.73
CA HIS A 114 2.25 3.23 16.29
C HIS A 114 2.42 1.93 15.51
N ILE A 115 1.33 1.28 15.08
CA ILE A 115 1.39 0.06 14.25
C ILE A 115 2.05 0.37 12.89
N TYR A 116 1.71 1.51 12.27
CA TYR A 116 2.32 1.91 11.00
C TYR A 116 3.84 2.12 11.16
N LEU A 117 4.26 2.85 12.19
CA LEU A 117 5.68 3.15 12.46
C LEU A 117 6.49 1.89 12.79
N ARG A 118 5.92 0.93 13.52
CA ARG A 118 6.58 -0.35 13.84
C ARG A 118 6.72 -1.30 12.64
N GLY A 119 5.90 -1.11 11.60
CA GLY A 119 5.87 -2.01 10.45
C GLY A 119 5.05 -3.30 10.67
N PRO A 120 4.83 -4.09 9.61
CA PRO A 120 4.18 -5.40 9.70
C PRO A 120 5.02 -6.40 10.51
N LYS A 121 4.39 -7.51 10.90
CA LYS A 121 5.08 -8.60 11.59
C LYS A 121 6.27 -9.10 10.75
N PRO A 122 7.46 -9.30 11.35
CA PRO A 122 8.58 -9.90 10.66
C PRO A 122 8.26 -11.27 10.08
N LEU A 123 8.78 -11.52 8.87
CA LEU A 123 8.69 -12.82 8.23
C LEU A 123 9.49 -13.87 9.01
N GLN A 124 8.95 -15.08 9.08
CA GLN A 124 9.70 -16.23 9.53
C GLN A 124 10.78 -16.61 8.53
N LEU A 125 11.84 -17.27 8.99
CA LEU A 125 12.97 -17.68 8.15
C LEU A 125 12.52 -18.53 6.94
N GLN A 126 11.53 -19.40 7.12
CA GLN A 126 10.99 -20.21 6.04
C GLN A 126 10.29 -19.37 4.97
N GLU A 127 9.59 -18.29 5.35
CA GLU A 127 8.96 -17.35 4.41
C GLU A 127 10.01 -16.57 3.63
N ILE A 128 11.09 -16.14 4.28
CA ILE A 128 12.24 -15.50 3.62
C ILE A 128 12.87 -16.44 2.61
N HIS A 129 13.13 -17.70 3.00
CA HIS A 129 13.65 -18.72 2.08
C HIS A 129 12.73 -18.95 0.89
N TYR A 130 11.42 -18.94 1.11
CA TYR A 130 10.45 -19.16 0.05
C TYR A 130 10.43 -18.02 -0.95
N ILE A 131 10.39 -16.77 -0.48
CA ILE A 131 10.49 -15.59 -1.35
C ILE A 131 11.76 -15.64 -2.20
N ARG A 132 12.91 -15.95 -1.56
CA ARG A 132 14.20 -16.10 -2.27
C ARG A 132 14.14 -17.16 -3.36
N PHE A 133 13.51 -18.30 -3.05
CA PHE A 133 13.36 -19.40 -4.01
C PHE A 133 12.44 -19.02 -5.17
N GLN A 134 11.24 -18.51 -4.90
CA GLN A 134 10.28 -18.10 -5.92
C GLN A 134 10.85 -17.07 -6.89
N LEU A 135 11.47 -16.01 -6.37
CA LEU A 135 12.07 -14.95 -7.21
C LEU A 135 13.24 -15.47 -8.05
N SER A 136 14.02 -16.41 -7.50
CA SER A 136 15.10 -17.05 -8.25
C SER A 136 14.55 -17.92 -9.38
N GLN A 137 13.52 -18.72 -9.13
CA GLN A 137 12.87 -19.54 -10.16
C GLN A 137 12.25 -18.70 -11.26
N ALA A 138 11.52 -17.64 -10.90
CA ALA A 138 10.93 -16.72 -11.86
C ALA A 138 11.97 -16.06 -12.78
N TYR A 139 13.17 -15.79 -12.27
CA TYR A 139 14.27 -15.31 -13.10
C TYR A 139 14.85 -16.38 -14.05
N GLU A 140 15.01 -17.62 -13.58
CA GLU A 140 15.44 -18.73 -14.45
C GLU A 140 14.40 -19.02 -15.56
N ASP A 141 13.11 -18.87 -15.25
CA ASP A 141 12.01 -18.98 -16.21
C ASP A 141 12.07 -17.94 -17.34
N ILE A 142 12.53 -16.72 -17.03
CA ILE A 142 12.78 -15.66 -18.02
C ILE A 142 13.93 -16.09 -18.95
N ILE A 143 15.05 -16.57 -18.39
CA ILE A 143 16.21 -17.02 -19.17
C ILE A 143 15.83 -18.15 -20.12
N ALA A 144 15.01 -19.09 -19.67
CA ALA A 144 14.57 -20.23 -20.47
C ALA A 144 13.71 -19.82 -21.68
N ARG A 145 13.11 -18.62 -21.67
CA ARG A 145 12.18 -18.11 -22.70
C ARG A 145 12.78 -17.00 -23.57
N LYS A 146 14.11 -16.91 -23.63
CA LYS A 146 14.83 -15.90 -24.43
C LYS A 146 14.45 -15.85 -25.93
N ASN A 147 13.93 -16.96 -26.48
CA ASN A 147 13.52 -17.05 -27.88
C ASN A 147 12.11 -16.50 -28.14
N ASP A 148 11.37 -16.12 -27.09
CA ASP A 148 10.06 -15.46 -27.19
C ASP A 148 10.16 -14.06 -26.53
N PRO A 149 10.46 -13.02 -27.33
CA PRO A 149 10.66 -11.66 -26.84
C PRO A 149 9.45 -11.11 -26.06
N LEU A 150 8.23 -11.43 -26.51
CA LEU A 150 7.00 -10.92 -25.91
C LEU A 150 6.76 -11.56 -24.53
N ILE A 151 6.85 -12.88 -24.45
CA ILE A 151 6.70 -13.60 -23.17
C ILE A 151 7.83 -13.20 -22.22
N CYS A 152 9.07 -13.09 -22.72
CA CYS A 152 10.21 -12.66 -21.92
C CYS A 152 9.95 -11.27 -21.29
N LEU A 153 9.54 -10.29 -22.09
CA LEU A 153 9.22 -8.94 -21.60
C LEU A 153 8.07 -8.95 -20.57
N PHE A 154 7.03 -9.72 -20.81
CA PHE A 154 5.91 -9.87 -19.87
C PHE A 154 6.39 -10.42 -18.52
N LEU A 155 7.15 -11.52 -18.53
CA LEU A 155 7.68 -12.14 -17.32
C LEU A 155 8.65 -11.22 -16.57
N MET A 156 9.47 -10.45 -17.28
CA MET A 156 10.37 -9.47 -16.68
C MET A 156 9.62 -8.38 -15.92
N ASN A 157 8.52 -7.85 -16.47
CA ASN A 157 7.71 -6.84 -15.78
C ASN A 157 6.98 -7.43 -14.55
N ASN A 158 6.51 -8.67 -14.63
CA ASN A 158 5.93 -9.37 -13.49
C ASN A 158 6.95 -9.58 -12.38
N LEU A 159 8.13 -10.11 -12.70
CA LEU A 159 9.21 -10.31 -11.74
C LEU A 159 9.67 -8.98 -11.14
N PHE A 160 9.75 -7.91 -11.93
CA PHE A 160 10.06 -6.58 -11.43
C PHE A 160 9.07 -6.13 -10.35
N LYS A 161 7.76 -6.25 -10.59
CA LYS A 161 6.73 -5.95 -9.59
C LYS A 161 6.89 -6.81 -8.33
N ASP A 162 7.10 -8.11 -8.50
CA ASP A 162 7.27 -9.05 -7.39
C ASP A 162 8.52 -8.76 -6.56
N LEU A 163 9.61 -8.29 -7.20
CA LEU A 163 10.82 -7.85 -6.55
C LEU A 163 10.59 -6.62 -5.68
N LEU A 164 9.87 -5.62 -6.18
CA LEU A 164 9.55 -4.42 -5.39
C LEU A 164 8.67 -4.78 -4.19
N VAL A 165 7.63 -5.59 -4.40
CA VAL A 165 6.77 -6.07 -3.31
C VAL A 165 7.56 -6.88 -2.28
N SER A 166 8.44 -7.76 -2.74
CA SER A 166 9.26 -8.59 -1.87
C SER A 166 10.27 -7.78 -1.08
N TYR A 167 10.84 -6.72 -1.66
CA TYR A 167 11.70 -5.79 -0.95
C TYR A 167 11.00 -5.23 0.31
N PHE A 168 9.75 -4.73 0.18
CA PHE A 168 9.03 -4.22 1.36
C PHE A 168 8.76 -5.32 2.39
N LYS A 169 8.34 -6.51 1.95
CA LYS A 169 8.08 -7.64 2.86
C LYS A 169 9.32 -8.08 3.64
N LEU A 170 10.44 -8.25 2.92
CA LEU A 170 11.71 -8.72 3.48
C LEU A 170 12.31 -7.71 4.48
N ASN A 171 12.07 -6.41 4.26
CA ASN A 171 12.54 -5.35 5.15
C ASN A 171 11.54 -4.94 6.24
N HIS A 172 10.49 -5.74 6.47
CA HIS A 172 9.48 -5.48 7.49
C HIS A 172 8.80 -4.11 7.31
N LEU A 173 8.50 -3.77 6.06
CA LEU A 173 7.84 -2.53 5.68
C LEU A 173 6.45 -2.82 5.14
N TRP A 174 5.53 -1.92 5.44
CA TRP A 174 4.21 -1.90 4.82
C TRP A 174 4.34 -1.69 3.30
N ILE A 175 3.66 -2.51 2.50
CA ILE A 175 3.72 -2.43 1.04
C ILE A 175 2.87 -1.23 0.58
N PRO A 176 3.47 -0.17 0.03
CA PRO A 176 2.71 0.99 -0.40
C PRO A 176 1.83 0.67 -1.61
N LYS A 177 0.81 1.51 -1.84
CA LYS A 177 0.01 1.46 -3.09
C LYS A 177 0.93 1.52 -4.31
N ASP A 178 0.58 0.83 -5.40
CA ASP A 178 1.40 0.71 -6.62
C ASP A 178 1.99 2.05 -7.09
N LYS A 179 1.16 3.10 -7.22
CA LYS A 179 1.58 4.45 -7.64
C LYS A 179 2.57 5.17 -6.71
N LYS A 180 2.78 4.64 -5.49
CA LYS A 180 3.69 5.20 -4.47
C LYS A 180 4.92 4.33 -4.23
N MET A 181 5.02 3.14 -4.84
CA MET A 181 6.16 2.23 -4.61
C MET A 181 7.49 2.90 -4.91
N LEU A 182 7.63 3.54 -6.08
CA LEU A 182 8.89 4.19 -6.47
C LEU A 182 9.23 5.39 -5.59
N THR A 183 8.25 6.20 -5.18
CA THR A 183 8.48 7.33 -4.26
C THR A 183 8.95 6.87 -2.89
N GLU A 184 8.38 5.78 -2.36
CA GLU A 184 8.84 5.19 -1.10
C GLU A 184 10.24 4.58 -1.23
N LEU A 185 10.54 3.93 -2.36
CA LEU A 185 11.88 3.42 -2.65
C LEU A 185 12.91 4.54 -2.73
N GLN A 186 12.59 5.67 -3.37
CA GLN A 186 13.48 6.82 -3.44
C GLN A 186 13.94 7.28 -2.05
N ARG A 187 13.04 7.23 -1.05
CA ARG A 187 13.35 7.61 0.33
C ARG A 187 14.10 6.52 1.10
N LYS A 188 13.77 5.24 0.87
CA LYS A 188 14.22 4.11 1.72
C LYS A 188 15.42 3.36 1.16
N ASN A 189 15.53 3.27 -0.16
CA ASN A 189 16.62 2.63 -0.89
C ASN A 189 16.84 3.33 -2.24
N PRO A 190 17.57 4.47 -2.25
CA PRO A 190 17.84 5.25 -3.45
C PRO A 190 18.49 4.43 -4.58
N LYS A 191 19.32 3.43 -4.23
CA LYS A 191 19.95 2.53 -5.20
C LYS A 191 18.91 1.67 -5.93
N LEU A 192 18.00 1.04 -5.20
CA LEU A 192 16.94 0.24 -5.82
C LEU A 192 15.97 1.11 -6.63
N TYR A 193 15.73 2.35 -6.18
CA TYR A 193 14.98 3.33 -6.97
C TYR A 193 15.67 3.64 -8.30
N HIS A 194 16.98 3.91 -8.31
CA HIS A 194 17.74 4.15 -9.53
C HIS A 194 17.66 2.97 -10.51
N LEU A 195 17.95 1.76 -10.04
CA LEU A 195 17.84 0.54 -10.85
C LEU A 195 16.43 0.36 -11.43
N SER A 196 15.40 0.70 -10.64
CA SER A 196 14.02 0.65 -11.09
C SER A 196 13.74 1.64 -12.23
N GLN A 197 14.30 2.85 -12.17
CA GLN A 197 14.18 3.82 -13.26
C GLN A 197 14.89 3.34 -14.52
N GLU A 198 16.09 2.77 -14.39
CA GLU A 198 16.83 2.20 -15.51
C GLU A 198 16.06 1.06 -16.16
N PHE A 199 15.53 0.13 -15.37
CA PHE A 199 14.73 -0.99 -15.88
C PHE A 199 13.50 -0.52 -16.68
N LEU A 200 12.78 0.49 -16.17
CA LEU A 200 11.56 1.00 -16.79
C LEU A 200 11.85 1.75 -18.11
N LYS A 201 12.95 2.48 -18.17
CA LYS A 201 13.36 3.24 -19.37
C LYS A 201 14.08 2.40 -20.42
N GLN A 202 14.60 1.23 -20.04
CA GLN A 202 15.38 0.40 -20.95
C GLN A 202 14.49 -0.29 -21.99
N GLU A 203 14.87 -0.13 -23.26
CA GLU A 203 14.19 -0.66 -24.43
C GLU A 203 14.81 -1.99 -24.90
N THR A 204 16.12 -2.16 -24.72
CA THR A 204 16.83 -3.37 -25.15
C THR A 204 16.57 -4.51 -24.16
N LEU A 205 15.99 -5.62 -24.63
CA LEU A 205 15.65 -6.78 -23.79
C LEU A 205 16.84 -7.33 -22.99
N ILE A 206 18.00 -7.48 -23.64
CA ILE A 206 19.21 -8.01 -23.00
C ILE A 206 19.64 -7.10 -21.84
N GLN A 207 19.78 -5.81 -22.09
CA GLN A 207 20.16 -4.85 -21.06
C GLN A 207 19.10 -4.73 -19.97
N LYS A 208 17.81 -4.84 -20.33
CA LYS A 208 16.70 -4.82 -19.38
C LYS A 208 16.75 -6.05 -18.45
N GLN A 209 17.19 -7.20 -18.98
CA GLN A 209 17.39 -8.44 -18.21
C GLN A 209 18.58 -8.34 -17.27
N ASP A 210 19.66 -7.69 -17.70
CA ASP A 210 20.84 -7.42 -16.86
C ASP A 210 20.48 -6.52 -15.67
N ILE A 211 19.76 -5.43 -15.92
CA ILE A 211 19.27 -4.53 -14.86
C ILE A 211 18.33 -5.30 -13.91
N LEU A 212 17.45 -6.15 -14.43
CA LEU A 212 16.56 -6.97 -13.60
C LEU A 212 17.34 -7.93 -12.69
N LEU A 213 18.44 -8.50 -13.17
CA LEU A 213 19.34 -9.33 -12.36
C LEU A 213 20.00 -8.51 -11.24
N GLU A 214 20.42 -7.28 -11.53
CA GLU A 214 20.96 -6.38 -10.52
C GLU A 214 19.92 -6.02 -9.44
N ILE A 215 18.68 -5.78 -9.84
CA ILE A 215 17.56 -5.58 -8.92
C ILE A 215 17.37 -6.83 -8.04
N LEU A 216 17.30 -8.02 -8.65
CA LEU A 216 17.18 -9.30 -7.94
C LEU A 216 18.30 -9.48 -6.92
N HIS A 217 19.55 -9.19 -7.29
CA HIS A 217 20.69 -9.23 -6.39
C HIS A 217 20.58 -8.20 -5.28
N ASN A 218 20.18 -6.96 -5.58
CA ASN A 218 20.02 -5.91 -4.58
C ASN A 218 18.97 -6.30 -3.52
N VAL A 219 17.85 -6.85 -3.95
CA VAL A 219 16.75 -7.26 -3.07
C VAL A 219 17.11 -8.48 -2.23
N LEU A 220 17.77 -9.50 -2.80
CA LEU A 220 18.00 -10.77 -2.12
C LEU A 220 19.32 -10.85 -1.35
N LYS A 221 20.35 -10.08 -1.72
CA LYS A 221 21.70 -10.16 -1.11
C LYS A 221 21.67 -10.05 0.43
N PRO A 222 20.94 -9.11 1.06
CA PRO A 222 20.87 -9.01 2.53
C PRO A 222 20.27 -10.26 3.20
N PHE A 223 19.54 -11.09 2.46
CA PHE A 223 18.83 -12.27 2.97
C PHE A 223 19.49 -13.59 2.54
N GLY A 224 20.74 -13.53 2.06
CA GLY A 224 21.53 -14.69 1.62
C GLY A 224 21.52 -14.93 0.10
N GLY A 225 21.02 -13.99 -0.69
CA GLY A 225 21.06 -14.04 -2.15
C GLY A 225 20.10 -15.06 -2.79
N LYS A 226 20.31 -15.34 -4.08
CA LYS A 226 19.51 -16.27 -4.87
C LYS A 226 19.46 -17.66 -4.23
N LYS A 227 18.33 -18.35 -4.38
CA LYS A 227 18.12 -19.71 -3.89
C LYS A 227 17.53 -20.56 -4.99
N LYS A 228 18.36 -21.34 -5.68
CA LYS A 228 17.93 -22.17 -6.82
C LYS A 228 17.16 -23.43 -6.41
N TYR A 229 17.43 -23.96 -5.22
CA TYR A 229 16.89 -25.25 -4.79
C TYR A 229 16.06 -25.14 -3.50
N TRP A 230 14.92 -25.83 -3.52
CA TRP A 230 14.09 -26.08 -2.34
C TRP A 230 14.28 -27.52 -1.88
N LYS A 231 14.78 -27.71 -0.66
CA LYS A 231 14.90 -29.05 -0.08
C LYS A 231 13.50 -29.58 0.25
N LYS A 232 13.26 -30.89 0.06
CA LYS A 232 12.00 -31.55 0.46
C LYS A 232 11.69 -31.21 1.93
N GLY A 233 10.49 -30.72 2.18
CA GLY A 233 10.07 -30.22 3.49
C GLY A 233 8.74 -29.51 3.38
N LYS A 234 8.32 -28.82 4.46
CA LYS A 234 7.10 -28.03 4.46
C LYS A 234 7.17 -26.97 3.35
N PHE A 235 6.28 -27.08 2.37
CA PHE A 235 6.05 -26.04 1.39
C PHE A 235 5.08 -25.04 2.01
N PRO A 236 5.36 -23.74 2.00
CA PRO A 236 4.44 -22.76 2.53
C PRO A 236 3.27 -22.57 1.54
N LEU A 237 2.32 -23.50 1.57
CA LEU A 237 0.99 -23.28 1.01
C LEU A 237 0.31 -22.26 1.91
N LYS A 238 0.11 -21.04 1.41
CA LYS A 238 -0.76 -20.05 2.03
C LYS A 238 -2.06 -20.02 1.27
#